data_AF-A0A2E1UVM2-F1
#
_entry.id   AF-A0A2E1UVM2-F1
#
_cell.length_a   1.000
_cell.length_b   1.000
_cell.length_c   1.000
_cell.angle_alpha   90.00
_cell.angle_beta   90.00
_cell.angle_gamma   90.00
#
_symmetry.space_group_name_H-M   'P 1'
#
loop_
_entity.id
_entity.type
_entity.pdbx_description
1 polymer ?
#
loop_
_entity_poly.entity_id
_entity_poly.type
_entity_poly.pdbx_seq_one_letter_code
_entity_poly.pdbx_strand_id
1 'polypeptide(L)'
;GVLPPETSDPVANPFYEMIDAQLTTEIFGLFAPTNPKVALELAYLPVRTTARGNAVDISEFYIIMHSLASNPTKNMSIKDKIQSIAKQAREHLPDDKYPAKMYDFVFSHYKEGTPWETTRDLLNEKYQVNQEDGYLWPSKDKDCSGCFAAGINFGASIISLFYGEGDFKETIKIGSLAGWDSDNPTSTWGGLIGFILGKKEIEKIMGRPLSNRYNIHRTRKGFDNDGIDTFDKMALKGITIVNKVVLMKMGGFTDKENDRWILPNNK
;
A
#
# COMPACT_ATOMS: atom_id res chain seq x y z
N GLY A 1 2.76 -7.76 28.08
CA GLY A 1 2.16 -7.43 26.76
C GLY A 1 1.32 -8.60 26.30
N VAL A 2 0.37 -8.36 25.40
CA VAL A 2 -0.36 -9.42 24.66
C VAL A 2 0.37 -9.72 23.35
N LEU A 3 0.06 -10.85 22.70
CA LEU A 3 0.63 -11.23 21.41
C LEU A 3 -0.31 -10.83 20.26
N PRO A 4 0.17 -10.66 19.02
CA PRO A 4 -0.72 -10.56 17.86
C PRO A 4 -1.50 -11.87 17.65
N PRO A 5 -2.79 -11.83 17.25
CA PRO A 5 -3.56 -10.65 16.84
C PRO A 5 -4.23 -9.88 17.99
N GLU A 6 -4.11 -10.30 19.24
CA GLU A 6 -4.77 -9.66 20.39
C GLU A 6 -4.22 -8.26 20.68
N THR A 7 -3.04 -7.91 20.19
CA THR A 7 -2.46 -6.56 20.30
C THR A 7 -3.30 -5.48 19.62
N SER A 8 -4.10 -5.82 18.60
CA SER A 8 -5.00 -4.88 17.93
C SER A 8 -6.46 -5.00 18.38
N ASP A 9 -6.74 -5.77 19.44
CA ASP A 9 -8.08 -5.84 20.00
C ASP A 9 -8.54 -4.44 20.48
N PRO A 10 -9.75 -3.96 20.10
CA PRO A 10 -10.23 -2.65 20.52
C PRO A 10 -10.27 -2.43 22.04
N VAL A 11 -10.37 -3.51 22.83
CA VAL A 11 -10.26 -3.46 24.29
C VAL A 11 -8.83 -3.16 24.73
N ALA A 12 -7.82 -3.66 24.01
CA ALA A 12 -6.41 -3.52 24.32
C ALA A 12 -5.75 -2.31 23.63
N ASN A 13 -6.24 -1.92 22.45
CA ASN A 13 -5.66 -0.87 21.62
C ASN A 13 -6.78 0.04 21.07
N PRO A 14 -6.96 1.27 21.60
CA PRO A 14 -7.96 2.20 21.08
C PRO A 14 -7.60 2.77 19.69
N PHE A 15 -6.37 2.55 19.22
CA PHE A 15 -5.84 3.04 17.93
C PHE A 15 -5.81 1.95 16.85
N TYR A 16 -6.57 0.86 17.03
CA TYR A 16 -6.58 -0.29 16.10
C TYR A 16 -6.98 0.04 14.65
N GLU A 17 -7.54 1.23 14.42
CA GLU A 17 -8.01 1.69 13.11
C GLU A 17 -7.23 2.90 12.58
N MET A 18 -6.02 3.11 13.11
CA MET A 18 -5.05 4.06 12.57
C MET A 18 -4.24 3.45 11.43
N ILE A 19 -3.49 4.30 10.74
CA ILE A 19 -2.75 3.96 9.51
C ILE A 19 -1.55 3.03 9.70
N ASP A 20 -1.14 2.66 10.92
CA ASP A 20 0.11 1.95 11.23
C ASP A 20 0.40 0.71 10.37
N ALA A 21 -0.61 -0.11 10.11
CA ALA A 21 -0.45 -1.28 9.25
C ALA A 21 -0.34 -0.92 7.76
N GLN A 22 -0.99 0.17 7.32
CA GLN A 22 -0.98 0.62 5.93
C GLN A 22 0.41 1.07 5.48
N LEU A 23 1.16 1.77 6.35
CA LEU A 23 2.50 2.29 6.05
C LEU A 23 3.61 1.23 6.02
N THR A 24 3.36 0.01 6.50
CA THR A 24 4.46 -0.92 6.83
C THR A 24 4.35 -2.32 6.22
N THR A 25 3.19 -2.67 5.63
CA THR A 25 2.91 -4.07 5.27
C THR A 25 2.88 -4.37 3.76
N GLU A 26 2.99 -3.35 2.91
CA GLU A 26 2.97 -3.49 1.45
C GLU A 26 4.03 -4.45 0.90
N ILE A 27 5.18 -4.52 1.58
CA ILE A 27 6.30 -5.40 1.22
C ILE A 27 5.91 -6.88 1.19
N PHE A 28 4.91 -7.31 1.97
CA PHE A 28 4.43 -8.70 1.94
C PHE A 28 3.81 -9.06 0.59
N GLY A 29 3.25 -8.08 -0.13
CA GLY A 29 2.82 -8.24 -1.52
C GLY A 29 3.99 -8.63 -2.42
N LEU A 30 5.11 -7.91 -2.31
CA LEU A 30 6.31 -8.15 -3.10
C LEU A 30 7.00 -9.49 -2.76
N PHE A 31 6.80 -10.02 -1.55
CA PHE A 31 7.32 -11.34 -1.16
C PHE A 31 6.56 -12.52 -1.77
N ALA A 32 5.34 -12.32 -2.26
CA ALA A 32 4.52 -13.32 -2.92
C ALA A 32 4.06 -12.80 -4.29
N PRO A 33 4.98 -12.68 -5.27
CA PRO A 33 4.68 -12.10 -6.57
C PRO A 33 3.56 -12.89 -7.25
N THR A 34 2.60 -12.17 -7.85
CA THR A 34 1.45 -12.71 -8.57
C THR A 34 0.49 -13.59 -7.76
N ASN A 35 0.66 -13.69 -6.44
CA ASN A 35 -0.17 -14.54 -5.59
C ASN A 35 -0.62 -13.78 -4.32
N PRO A 36 -1.71 -12.99 -4.43
CA PRO A 36 -2.20 -12.20 -3.31
C PRO A 36 -2.63 -13.06 -2.12
N LYS A 37 -3.14 -14.26 -2.34
CA LYS A 37 -3.52 -15.18 -1.26
C LYS A 37 -2.32 -15.48 -0.35
N VAL A 38 -1.19 -15.88 -0.92
CA VAL A 38 0.04 -16.14 -0.14
C VAL A 38 0.57 -14.85 0.49
N ALA A 39 0.46 -13.70 -0.20
CA ALA A 39 0.85 -12.41 0.37
C ALA A 39 0.06 -12.08 1.66
N LEU A 40 -1.25 -12.29 1.64
CA LEU A 40 -2.14 -12.06 2.79
C LEU A 40 -1.87 -13.05 3.93
N GLU A 41 -1.57 -14.32 3.62
CA GLU A 41 -1.16 -15.30 4.63
C GLU A 41 0.13 -14.88 5.36
N LEU A 42 1.13 -14.35 4.63
CA LEU A 42 2.37 -13.84 5.23
C LEU A 42 2.12 -12.57 6.08
N ALA A 43 1.19 -11.73 5.64
CA ALA A 43 0.89 -10.45 6.28
C ALA A 43 -0.10 -10.56 7.46
N TYR A 44 -0.75 -11.72 7.67
CA TYR A 44 -1.84 -11.88 8.63
C TYR A 44 -1.50 -11.35 10.04
N LEU A 45 -0.40 -11.84 10.63
CA LEU A 45 0.06 -11.40 11.96
C LEU A 45 0.70 -10.00 11.93
N PRO A 46 1.58 -9.65 10.97
CA PRO A 46 2.10 -8.28 10.86
C PRO A 46 1.03 -7.20 10.82
N VAL A 47 -0.01 -7.36 9.99
CA VAL A 47 -1.13 -6.41 9.91
C VAL A 47 -1.88 -6.36 11.25
N ARG A 48 -2.22 -7.53 11.81
CA ARG A 48 -2.98 -7.63 13.07
C ARG A 48 -2.13 -7.37 14.32
N THR A 49 -0.88 -6.98 14.15
CA THR A 49 -0.07 -6.47 15.27
C THR A 49 -0.60 -5.11 15.72
N THR A 50 -1.01 -4.27 14.78
CA THR A 50 -1.50 -2.90 15.07
C THR A 50 -2.92 -2.67 14.62
N ALA A 51 -3.39 -3.34 13.57
CA ALA A 51 -4.67 -3.04 12.94
C ALA A 51 -5.78 -4.07 13.21
N ARG A 52 -7.03 -3.60 13.25
CA ARG A 52 -8.25 -4.42 13.24
C ARG A 52 -9.36 -3.75 12.41
N GLY A 53 -10.37 -4.52 12.00
CA GLY A 53 -11.51 -3.97 11.26
C GLY A 53 -11.12 -3.35 9.93
N ASN A 54 -11.57 -2.13 9.66
CA ASN A 54 -11.36 -1.47 8.36
C ASN A 54 -9.89 -1.22 8.03
N ALA A 55 -9.03 -1.00 9.03
CA ALA A 55 -7.60 -0.80 8.81
C ALA A 55 -6.89 -2.08 8.31
N VAL A 56 -7.42 -3.27 8.65
CA VAL A 56 -6.98 -4.54 8.09
C VAL A 56 -7.38 -4.60 6.62
N ASP A 57 -8.65 -4.37 6.32
CA ASP A 57 -9.19 -4.44 4.95
C ASP A 57 -8.40 -3.53 3.99
N ILE A 58 -8.07 -2.31 4.44
CA ILE A 58 -7.25 -1.35 3.69
C ILE A 58 -5.79 -1.83 3.52
N SER A 59 -5.16 -2.34 4.58
CA SER A 59 -3.78 -2.84 4.47
C SER A 59 -3.70 -4.02 3.50
N GLU A 60 -4.68 -4.91 3.56
CA GLU A 60 -4.82 -6.06 2.66
C GLU A 60 -5.04 -5.61 1.20
N PHE A 61 -5.79 -4.54 0.95
CA PHE A 61 -5.91 -3.92 -0.38
C PHE A 61 -4.54 -3.52 -0.96
N TYR A 62 -3.69 -2.82 -0.19
CA TYR A 62 -2.36 -2.43 -0.66
C TYR A 62 -1.44 -3.62 -0.89
N ILE A 63 -1.48 -4.63 -0.01
CA ILE A 63 -0.71 -5.88 -0.17
C ILE A 63 -1.10 -6.61 -1.47
N ILE A 64 -2.39 -6.69 -1.77
CA ILE A 64 -2.90 -7.30 -3.01
C ILE A 64 -2.35 -6.56 -4.23
N MET A 65 -2.44 -5.22 -4.26
CA MET A 65 -1.89 -4.43 -5.36
C MET A 65 -0.40 -4.68 -5.56
N HIS A 66 0.40 -4.68 -4.49
CA HIS A 66 1.84 -4.91 -4.56
C HIS A 66 2.18 -6.33 -5.04
N SER A 67 1.41 -7.34 -4.65
CA SER A 67 1.56 -8.71 -5.18
C SER A 67 1.29 -8.77 -6.68
N LEU A 68 0.18 -8.17 -7.12
CA LEU A 68 -0.23 -8.15 -8.52
C LEU A 68 0.66 -7.27 -9.41
N ALA A 69 1.42 -6.33 -8.84
CA ALA A 69 2.36 -5.49 -9.58
C ALA A 69 3.43 -6.31 -10.33
N SER A 70 3.74 -7.52 -9.84
CA SER A 70 4.67 -8.44 -10.48
C SER A 70 4.09 -9.18 -11.69
N ASN A 71 2.78 -9.07 -11.96
CA ASN A 71 2.16 -9.72 -13.11
C ASN A 71 2.75 -9.19 -14.43
N PRO A 72 3.22 -10.08 -15.33
CA PRO A 72 3.65 -9.67 -16.65
C PRO A 72 2.46 -9.12 -17.44
N THR A 73 2.49 -7.83 -17.76
CA THR A 73 1.46 -7.20 -18.57
C THR A 73 2.04 -6.89 -19.94
N LYS A 74 2.06 -7.89 -20.82
CA LYS A 74 2.41 -7.65 -22.23
C LYS A 74 1.37 -6.69 -22.81
N ASN A 75 1.83 -5.57 -23.37
CA ASN A 75 1.03 -4.58 -24.11
C ASN A 75 0.03 -3.75 -23.29
N MET A 76 0.22 -3.60 -21.98
CA MET A 76 -0.61 -2.74 -21.13
C MET A 76 0.12 -1.45 -20.76
N SER A 77 -0.56 -0.31 -20.80
CA SER A 77 -0.01 0.92 -20.23
C SER A 77 0.10 0.81 -18.71
N ILE A 78 0.95 1.63 -18.08
CA ILE A 78 1.06 1.65 -16.60
C ILE A 78 -0.27 2.03 -15.97
N LYS A 79 -0.97 3.00 -16.55
CA LYS A 79 -2.33 3.42 -16.18
C LYS A 79 -3.28 2.22 -16.12
N ASP A 80 -3.38 1.48 -17.23
CA ASP A 80 -4.29 0.35 -17.34
C ASP A 80 -3.92 -0.78 -16.36
N LYS A 81 -2.61 -0.99 -16.15
CA LYS A 81 -2.12 -1.96 -15.15
C LYS A 81 -2.55 -1.57 -13.75
N ILE A 82 -2.32 -0.32 -13.36
CA ILE A 82 -2.68 0.20 -12.04
C ILE A 82 -4.20 0.10 -11.82
N GLN A 83 -5.00 0.55 -12.78
CA GLN A 83 -6.46 0.45 -12.67
C GLN A 83 -6.94 -1.00 -12.59
N SER A 84 -6.32 -1.91 -13.34
CA SER A 84 -6.64 -3.34 -13.31
C SER A 84 -6.33 -4.00 -11.96
N ILE A 85 -5.17 -3.72 -11.36
CA ILE A 85 -4.81 -4.30 -10.05
C ILE A 85 -5.56 -3.61 -8.90
N ALA A 86 -5.90 -2.32 -9.02
CA ALA A 86 -6.75 -1.60 -8.07
C ALA A 86 -8.17 -2.20 -8.04
N LYS A 87 -8.73 -2.51 -9.23
CA LYS A 87 -10.03 -3.18 -9.34
C LYS A 87 -10.01 -4.56 -8.67
N GLN A 88 -8.97 -5.36 -8.90
CA GLN A 88 -8.83 -6.67 -8.25
C GLN A 88 -8.68 -6.54 -6.73
N ALA A 89 -7.92 -5.55 -6.24
CA ALA A 89 -7.80 -5.30 -4.81
C ALA A 89 -9.12 -4.82 -4.18
N ARG A 90 -9.93 -4.04 -4.91
CA ARG A 90 -11.27 -3.59 -4.48
C ARG A 90 -12.23 -4.76 -4.26
N GLU A 91 -12.11 -5.85 -5.02
CA GLU A 91 -12.94 -7.07 -4.84
C GLU A 91 -12.72 -7.75 -3.46
N HIS A 92 -11.62 -7.44 -2.77
CA HIS A 92 -11.35 -7.91 -1.41
C HIS A 92 -12.02 -7.08 -0.31
N LEU A 93 -12.42 -5.84 -0.62
CA LEU A 93 -13.06 -4.95 0.35
C LEU A 93 -14.55 -5.31 0.53
N PRO A 94 -15.06 -5.43 1.76
CA PRO A 94 -16.49 -5.64 2.00
C PRO A 94 -17.33 -4.43 1.56
N ASP A 95 -18.33 -4.64 0.70
CA ASP A 95 -19.13 -3.58 0.06
C ASP A 95 -19.92 -2.70 1.04
N ASP A 96 -20.24 -3.21 2.23
CA ASP A 96 -20.99 -2.50 3.26
C ASP A 96 -20.13 -1.52 4.09
N LYS A 97 -18.80 -1.64 4.01
CA LYS A 97 -17.86 -0.84 4.80
C LYS A 97 -17.33 0.39 4.07
N TYR A 98 -16.91 1.41 4.83
CA TYR A 98 -16.40 2.66 4.26
C TYR A 98 -15.19 2.51 3.33
N PRO A 99 -14.25 1.54 3.47
CA PRO A 99 -13.14 1.43 2.51
C PRO A 99 -13.64 1.16 1.09
N ALA A 100 -14.54 0.19 0.91
CA ALA A 100 -15.16 -0.10 -0.38
C ALA A 100 -15.87 1.13 -0.96
N LYS A 101 -16.67 1.79 -0.13
CA LYS A 101 -17.44 2.98 -0.53
C LYS A 101 -16.56 4.19 -0.83
N MET A 102 -15.46 4.40 -0.12
CA MET A 102 -14.47 5.45 -0.41
C MET A 102 -13.79 5.20 -1.74
N TYR A 103 -13.39 3.96 -2.02
CA TYR A 103 -12.84 3.59 -3.33
C TYR A 103 -13.83 3.90 -4.44
N ASP A 104 -15.07 3.41 -4.31
CA ASP A 104 -16.10 3.54 -5.34
C ASP A 104 -16.47 5.02 -5.57
N PHE A 105 -16.56 5.80 -4.48
CA PHE A 105 -16.83 7.23 -4.51
C PHE A 105 -15.74 7.99 -5.30
N VAL A 106 -14.46 7.75 -5.00
CA VAL A 106 -13.38 8.44 -5.72
C VAL A 106 -13.32 7.97 -7.18
N PHE A 107 -13.49 6.66 -7.42
CA PHE A 107 -13.46 6.11 -8.77
C PHE A 107 -14.58 6.66 -9.65
N SER A 108 -15.80 6.85 -9.11
CA SER A 108 -16.92 7.42 -9.88
C SER A 108 -16.64 8.86 -10.31
N HIS A 109 -16.14 9.72 -9.41
CA HIS A 109 -15.78 11.10 -9.73
C HIS A 109 -14.64 11.18 -10.75
N TYR A 110 -13.65 10.29 -10.64
CA TYR A 110 -12.60 10.16 -11.64
C TYR A 110 -13.18 9.80 -13.02
N LYS A 111 -14.13 8.87 -13.09
CA LYS A 111 -14.80 8.46 -14.33
C LYS A 111 -15.69 9.56 -14.93
N GLU A 112 -16.26 10.41 -14.09
CA GLU A 112 -17.07 11.56 -14.49
C GLU A 112 -16.22 12.76 -14.93
N GLY A 113 -14.91 12.71 -14.71
CA GLY A 113 -13.99 13.80 -15.08
C GLY A 113 -13.97 14.95 -14.08
N THR A 114 -14.47 14.76 -12.87
CA THR A 114 -14.38 15.76 -11.78
C THR A 114 -12.90 15.99 -11.45
N PRO A 115 -12.41 17.23 -11.31
CA PRO A 115 -11.04 17.51 -10.89
C PRO A 115 -10.69 16.85 -9.55
N TRP A 116 -9.42 16.48 -9.36
CA TRP A 116 -8.98 15.77 -8.15
C TRP A 116 -9.14 16.64 -6.90
N GLU A 117 -8.96 17.95 -7.01
CA GLU A 117 -9.14 18.93 -5.94
C GLU A 117 -10.59 18.93 -5.46
N THR A 118 -11.53 19.01 -6.41
CA THR A 118 -12.97 18.95 -6.11
C THR A 118 -13.35 17.61 -5.50
N THR A 119 -12.82 16.49 -6.03
CA THR A 119 -13.09 15.16 -5.49
C THR A 119 -12.55 14.99 -4.07
N ARG A 120 -11.38 15.57 -3.79
CA ARG A 120 -10.79 15.63 -2.44
C ARG A 120 -11.68 16.41 -1.48
N ASP A 121 -12.21 17.55 -1.90
CA ASP A 121 -13.09 18.37 -1.06
C ASP A 121 -14.43 17.68 -0.80
N LEU A 122 -15.00 17.03 -1.82
CA LEU A 122 -16.22 16.22 -1.69
C LEU A 122 -16.00 15.01 -0.77
N LEU A 123 -14.83 14.36 -0.84
CA LEU A 123 -14.45 13.28 0.08
C LEU A 123 -14.36 13.81 1.53
N ASN A 124 -13.73 14.97 1.72
CA ASN A 124 -13.66 15.62 3.03
C ASN A 124 -15.05 15.96 3.56
N GLU A 125 -15.93 16.55 2.75
CA GLU A 125 -17.29 16.88 3.16
C GLU A 125 -18.07 15.61 3.57
N LYS A 126 -18.05 14.58 2.72
CA LYS A 126 -18.77 13.33 2.97
C LYS A 126 -18.31 12.61 4.24
N TYR A 127 -17.00 12.50 4.45
CA TYR A 127 -16.47 11.65 5.53
C TYR A 127 -15.99 12.42 6.75
N GLN A 128 -15.30 13.56 6.59
CA GLN A 128 -14.79 14.35 7.72
C GLN A 128 -15.85 15.27 8.32
N VAL A 129 -16.73 15.85 7.52
CA VAL A 129 -17.78 16.77 7.99
C VAL A 129 -19.08 16.01 8.30
N ASN A 130 -19.62 15.28 7.33
CA ASN A 130 -20.92 14.62 7.45
C ASN A 130 -20.84 13.26 8.17
N GLN A 131 -19.64 12.69 8.31
CA GLN A 131 -19.40 11.38 8.95
C GLN A 131 -20.28 10.26 8.39
N GLU A 132 -20.48 10.27 7.07
CA GLU A 132 -21.30 9.30 6.38
C GLU A 132 -20.67 7.89 6.41
N ASP A 133 -21.48 6.88 6.07
CA ASP A 133 -21.06 5.48 5.95
C ASP A 133 -20.42 4.89 7.24
N GLY A 134 -20.78 5.46 8.39
CA GLY A 134 -20.29 5.02 9.69
C GLY A 134 -18.85 5.44 10.00
N TYR A 135 -18.28 6.39 9.25
CA TYR A 135 -16.94 6.92 9.49
C TYR A 135 -16.95 7.95 10.62
N LEU A 136 -16.79 7.47 11.86
CA LEU A 136 -16.92 8.29 13.09
C LEU A 136 -15.58 8.79 13.66
N TRP A 137 -14.46 8.52 13.01
CA TRP A 137 -13.13 8.98 13.45
C TRP A 137 -13.01 10.50 13.65
N PRO A 138 -13.65 11.36 12.84
CA PRO A 138 -13.58 12.81 13.03
C PRO A 138 -14.10 13.28 14.39
N SER A 139 -15.13 12.61 14.94
CA SER A 139 -15.64 12.93 16.28
C SER A 139 -14.97 12.13 17.41
N LYS A 140 -14.39 10.97 17.10
CA LYS A 140 -13.72 10.12 18.10
C LYS A 140 -12.35 10.65 18.49
N ASP A 141 -11.58 11.11 17.50
CA ASP A 141 -10.26 11.68 17.72
C ASP A 141 -10.36 13.17 18.02
N LYS A 142 -9.90 13.57 19.21
CA LYS A 142 -9.98 14.94 19.71
C LYS A 142 -8.76 15.78 19.33
N ASP A 143 -7.69 15.16 18.84
CA ASP A 143 -6.43 15.85 18.59
C ASP A 143 -6.41 16.47 17.20
N CYS A 144 -6.85 15.74 16.17
CA CYS A 144 -6.84 16.22 14.80
C CYS A 144 -7.98 15.70 13.94
N SER A 145 -9.10 15.26 14.54
CA SER A 145 -10.27 14.75 13.84
C SER A 145 -9.95 13.55 12.92
N GLY A 146 -9.10 12.65 13.38
CA GLY A 146 -8.74 11.43 12.67
C GLY A 146 -7.81 11.69 11.49
N CYS A 147 -6.90 12.67 11.61
CA CYS A 147 -5.96 12.99 10.54
C CYS A 147 -5.04 11.82 10.16
N PHE A 148 -4.77 10.91 11.08
CA PHE A 148 -4.03 9.65 10.87
C PHE A 148 -4.94 8.40 10.95
N ALA A 149 -6.26 8.58 10.82
CA ALA A 149 -7.19 7.45 10.75
C ALA A 149 -7.07 6.74 9.41
N ALA A 150 -7.21 5.42 9.44
CA ALA A 150 -7.03 4.56 8.29
C ALA A 150 -7.87 4.95 7.07
N GLY A 151 -9.14 5.32 7.29
CA GLY A 151 -10.09 5.56 6.22
C GLY A 151 -9.80 6.81 5.39
N ILE A 152 -9.67 7.98 6.01
CA ILE A 152 -9.47 9.21 5.24
C ILE A 152 -8.15 9.20 4.44
N ASN A 153 -7.10 8.60 5.01
CA ASN A 153 -5.82 8.43 4.34
C ASN A 153 -5.92 7.42 3.18
N PHE A 154 -6.71 6.36 3.33
CA PHE A 154 -7.08 5.49 2.21
C PHE A 154 -7.82 6.26 1.11
N GLY A 155 -8.79 7.11 1.44
CA GLY A 155 -9.47 7.94 0.46
C GLY A 155 -8.53 8.89 -0.30
N ALA A 156 -7.61 9.56 0.40
CA ALA A 156 -6.56 10.38 -0.21
C ALA A 156 -5.60 9.56 -1.10
N SER A 157 -5.29 8.35 -0.66
CA SER A 157 -4.53 7.36 -1.42
C SER A 157 -5.24 6.99 -2.72
N ILE A 158 -6.55 6.70 -2.69
CA ILE A 158 -7.30 6.39 -3.91
C ILE A 158 -7.39 7.60 -4.86
N ILE A 159 -7.49 8.83 -4.34
CA ILE A 159 -7.44 10.05 -5.17
C ILE A 159 -6.12 10.13 -5.92
N SER A 160 -5.00 10.07 -5.20
CA SER A 160 -3.67 10.16 -5.84
C SER A 160 -3.41 9.02 -6.84
N LEU A 161 -3.93 7.81 -6.56
CA LEU A 161 -3.79 6.67 -7.47
C LEU A 161 -4.49 6.89 -8.81
N PHE A 162 -5.78 7.26 -8.79
CA PHE A 162 -6.57 7.37 -10.02
C PHE A 162 -6.23 8.61 -10.82
N TYR A 163 -6.09 9.75 -10.15
CA TYR A 163 -5.79 11.01 -10.82
C TYR A 163 -4.31 11.14 -11.23
N GLY A 164 -3.42 10.37 -10.60
CA GLY A 164 -2.03 10.27 -11.03
C GLY A 164 -1.84 9.42 -12.30
N GLU A 165 -2.79 8.56 -12.65
CA GLU A 165 -2.82 7.75 -13.87
C GLU A 165 -1.54 6.95 -14.17
N GLY A 166 -0.75 6.64 -13.14
CA GLY A 166 0.53 5.95 -13.28
C GLY A 166 1.71 6.84 -13.69
N ASP A 167 1.52 8.16 -13.84
CA ASP A 167 2.61 9.12 -13.89
C ASP A 167 3.20 9.27 -12.49
N PHE A 168 4.50 8.98 -12.36
CA PHE A 168 5.18 8.99 -11.07
C PHE A 168 5.16 10.37 -10.40
N LYS A 169 5.43 11.46 -11.13
CA LYS A 169 5.51 12.80 -10.54
C LYS A 169 4.12 13.32 -10.20
N GLU A 170 3.15 13.08 -11.06
CA GLU A 170 1.77 13.50 -10.85
C GLU A 170 1.14 12.78 -9.67
N THR A 171 1.32 11.46 -9.57
CA THR A 171 0.83 10.66 -8.44
C THR A 171 1.40 11.16 -7.11
N ILE A 172 2.72 11.41 -7.06
CA ILE A 172 3.41 11.92 -5.87
C ILE A 172 2.96 13.35 -5.54
N LYS A 173 2.77 14.20 -6.55
CA LYS A 173 2.27 15.57 -6.39
C LYS A 173 0.88 15.57 -5.77
N ILE A 174 -0.05 14.79 -6.33
CA ILE A 174 -1.43 14.71 -5.83
C ILE A 174 -1.44 14.10 -4.43
N GLY A 175 -0.68 13.03 -4.17
CA GLY A 175 -0.55 12.44 -2.84
C GLY A 175 -0.06 13.45 -1.80
N SER A 176 0.93 14.26 -2.15
CA SER A 176 1.48 15.31 -1.27
C SER A 176 0.49 16.45 -1.02
N LEU A 177 -0.35 16.79 -2.01
CA LEU A 177 -1.27 17.94 -1.96
C LEU A 177 -2.69 17.59 -1.50
N ALA A 178 -3.05 16.31 -1.43
CA ALA A 178 -4.38 15.87 -0.94
C ALA A 178 -4.63 16.19 0.54
N GLY A 179 -3.55 16.41 1.32
CA GLY A 179 -3.59 16.72 2.75
C GLY A 179 -3.57 15.47 3.64
N TRP A 180 -4.07 15.60 4.87
CA TRP A 180 -3.99 14.57 5.92
C TRP A 180 -2.55 14.05 6.09
N ASP A 181 -2.36 12.74 6.26
CA ASP A 181 -1.02 12.17 6.40
C ASP A 181 -0.40 11.90 5.03
N SER A 182 0.01 12.98 4.37
CA SER A 182 0.31 13.00 2.93
C SER A 182 1.56 12.23 2.53
N ASP A 183 2.45 11.88 3.47
CA ASP A 183 3.61 11.04 3.20
C ASP A 183 3.20 9.58 2.97
N ASN A 184 2.13 9.10 3.61
CA ASN A 184 1.63 7.73 3.50
C ASN A 184 1.18 7.36 2.06
N PRO A 185 0.18 8.02 1.44
CA PRO A 185 -0.23 7.69 0.08
C PRO A 185 0.91 7.89 -0.93
N THR A 186 1.76 8.90 -0.69
CA THR A 186 2.93 9.20 -1.50
C THR A 186 3.97 8.08 -1.45
N SER A 187 4.25 7.54 -0.26
CA SER A 187 5.17 6.42 -0.07
C SER A 187 4.63 5.14 -0.71
N THR A 188 3.36 4.84 -0.46
CA THR A 188 2.64 3.67 -0.99
C THR A 188 2.71 3.62 -2.52
N TRP A 189 2.31 4.70 -3.21
CA TRP A 189 2.35 4.74 -4.67
C TRP A 189 3.74 4.94 -5.25
N GLY A 190 4.60 5.68 -4.55
CA GLY A 190 6.02 5.77 -4.91
C GLY A 190 6.69 4.40 -4.93
N GLY A 191 6.40 3.55 -3.94
CA GLY A 191 6.86 2.17 -3.86
C GLY A 191 6.31 1.31 -4.99
N LEU A 192 4.98 1.30 -5.18
CA LEU A 192 4.30 0.49 -6.19
C LEU A 192 4.72 0.86 -7.63
N ILE A 193 4.63 2.15 -7.98
CA ILE A 193 4.95 2.65 -9.32
C ILE A 193 6.46 2.57 -9.54
N GLY A 194 7.27 2.86 -8.52
CA GLY A 194 8.72 2.69 -8.56
C GLY A 194 9.15 1.25 -8.82
N PHE A 195 8.45 0.28 -8.22
CA PHE A 195 8.67 -1.15 -8.49
C PHE A 195 8.32 -1.51 -9.94
N ILE A 196 7.20 -1.01 -10.47
CA ILE A 196 6.77 -1.27 -11.86
C ILE A 196 7.74 -0.66 -12.88
N LEU A 197 8.22 0.56 -12.63
CA LEU A 197 9.12 1.30 -13.52
C LEU A 197 10.57 0.83 -13.42
N GLY A 198 10.99 0.43 -12.22
CA GLY A 198 12.37 0.09 -11.90
C GLY A 198 13.28 1.31 -11.69
N LYS A 199 14.40 1.07 -11.00
CA LYS A 199 15.36 2.10 -10.55
C LYS A 199 15.82 3.04 -11.67
N LYS A 200 16.19 2.49 -12.83
CA LYS A 200 16.76 3.28 -13.94
C LYS A 200 15.79 4.34 -14.45
N GLU A 201 14.51 3.98 -14.59
CA GLU A 201 13.49 4.93 -15.06
C GLU A 201 13.19 5.97 -13.97
N ILE A 202 13.15 5.58 -12.70
CA ILE A 202 12.99 6.54 -11.59
C ILE A 202 14.15 7.55 -11.53
N GLU A 203 15.41 7.12 -11.65
CA GLU A 203 16.57 8.02 -11.67
C GLU A 203 16.50 9.01 -12.84
N LYS A 204 16.03 8.55 -14.01
CA LYS A 204 15.79 9.39 -15.19
C LYS A 204 14.67 10.40 -14.95
N ILE A 205 13.52 9.98 -14.41
CA ILE A 205 12.39 10.86 -14.06
C ILE A 205 12.84 11.95 -13.09
N MET A 206 13.63 11.58 -12.09
CA MET A 206 14.11 12.49 -11.03
C MET A 206 15.34 13.32 -11.44
N GLY A 207 15.98 13.00 -12.57
CA GLY A 207 17.17 13.68 -13.05
C GLY A 207 18.39 13.53 -12.13
N ARG A 208 18.42 12.50 -11.28
CA ARG A 208 19.50 12.25 -10.32
C ARG A 208 19.58 10.78 -9.91
N PRO A 209 20.77 10.27 -9.56
CA PRO A 209 20.89 8.92 -9.01
C PRO A 209 20.23 8.82 -7.63
N LEU A 210 19.72 7.63 -7.30
CA LEU A 210 19.23 7.32 -5.96
C LEU A 210 20.39 6.93 -5.05
N SER A 211 20.32 7.37 -3.79
CA SER A 211 21.25 6.89 -2.75
C SER A 211 21.13 5.38 -2.61
N ASN A 212 22.25 4.66 -2.56
CA ASN A 212 22.26 3.25 -2.18
C ASN A 212 22.34 3.05 -0.66
N ARG A 213 22.60 4.11 0.12
CA ARG A 213 22.79 4.02 1.58
C ARG A 213 21.51 4.41 2.31
N TYR A 214 21.17 3.66 3.36
CA TYR A 214 20.11 3.97 4.30
C TYR A 214 20.64 4.03 5.73
N ASN A 215 20.22 5.03 6.49
CA ASN A 215 20.57 5.19 7.90
C ASN A 215 19.34 4.89 8.77
N ILE A 216 19.26 3.66 9.26
CA ILE A 216 18.18 3.14 10.09
C ILE A 216 18.12 3.89 11.43
N HIS A 217 19.26 4.28 11.98
CA HIS A 217 19.35 5.00 13.27
C HIS A 217 18.78 6.41 13.25
N ARG A 218 18.38 6.94 12.08
CA ARG A 218 17.56 8.16 12.02
C ARG A 218 16.20 7.97 12.70
N THR A 219 15.65 6.76 12.71
CA THR A 219 14.31 6.48 13.27
C THR A 219 14.27 5.28 14.21
N ARG A 220 15.19 4.31 14.09
CA ARG A 220 15.21 3.08 14.90
C ARG A 220 16.61 2.76 15.41
N LYS A 221 16.75 2.53 16.72
CA LYS A 221 18.03 2.19 17.37
C LYS A 221 18.21 0.67 17.50
N GLY A 222 19.41 0.23 17.86
CA GLY A 222 19.69 -1.17 18.19
C GLY A 222 20.01 -2.07 16.99
N PHE A 223 20.20 -1.49 15.80
CA PHE A 223 20.72 -2.19 14.63
C PHE A 223 22.25 -2.16 14.61
N ASP A 224 22.86 -3.25 14.14
CA ASP A 224 24.30 -3.37 13.89
C ASP A 224 24.82 -2.33 12.89
N ASN A 225 26.14 -2.28 12.70
CA ASN A 225 26.83 -1.39 11.73
C ASN A 225 26.46 0.10 11.89
N ASP A 226 26.27 0.55 13.14
CA ASP A 226 25.80 1.92 13.45
C ASP A 226 24.50 2.30 12.70
N GLY A 227 23.65 1.30 12.42
CA GLY A 227 22.40 1.48 11.70
C GLY A 227 22.56 1.76 10.22
N ILE A 228 23.76 1.61 9.65
CA ILE A 228 24.02 1.84 8.24
C ILE A 228 23.84 0.54 7.45
N ASP A 229 22.99 0.59 6.43
CA ASP A 229 22.77 -0.50 5.48
C ASP A 229 22.66 0.03 4.05
N THR A 230 22.55 -0.86 3.07
CA THR A 230 22.35 -0.51 1.65
C THR A 230 21.09 -1.11 1.07
N PHE A 231 20.47 -0.40 0.12
CA PHE A 231 19.29 -0.90 -0.57
C PHE A 231 19.57 -2.19 -1.35
N ASP A 232 20.80 -2.35 -1.89
CA ASP A 232 21.20 -3.62 -2.53
C ASP A 232 21.20 -4.81 -1.56
N LYS A 233 21.69 -4.63 -0.32
CA LYS A 233 21.68 -5.69 0.70
C LYS A 233 20.26 -6.00 1.16
N MET A 234 19.44 -4.98 1.35
CA MET A 234 18.02 -5.15 1.68
C MET A 234 17.27 -5.89 0.57
N ALA A 235 17.52 -5.54 -0.70
CA ALA A 235 16.92 -6.20 -1.86
C ALA A 235 17.35 -7.67 -1.96
N LEU A 236 18.63 -7.99 -1.74
CA LEU A 236 19.14 -9.37 -1.72
C LEU A 236 18.48 -10.21 -0.61
N LYS A 237 18.27 -9.62 0.57
CA LYS A 237 17.51 -10.25 1.66
C LYS A 237 16.06 -10.49 1.24
N GLY A 238 15.43 -9.51 0.58
CA GLY A 238 14.09 -9.64 0.00
C GLY A 238 13.98 -10.78 -1.01
N ILE A 239 14.91 -10.87 -1.96
CA ILE A 239 14.98 -11.97 -2.95
C ILE A 239 15.11 -13.32 -2.26
N THR A 240 15.89 -13.41 -1.17
CA THR A 240 16.02 -14.65 -0.38
C THR A 240 14.68 -15.05 0.25
N ILE A 241 13.87 -14.09 0.68
CA ILE A 241 12.51 -14.34 1.19
C ILE A 241 11.61 -14.80 0.05
N VAL A 242 11.59 -14.10 -1.08
CA VAL A 242 10.80 -14.47 -2.26
C VAL A 242 11.12 -15.90 -2.70
N ASN A 243 12.41 -16.27 -2.78
CA ASN A 243 12.83 -17.63 -3.11
C ASN A 243 12.21 -18.68 -2.19
N LYS A 244 12.20 -18.43 -0.87
CA LYS A 244 11.57 -19.34 0.10
C LYS A 244 10.06 -19.40 -0.09
N VAL A 245 9.40 -18.27 -0.31
CA VAL A 245 7.94 -18.22 -0.53
C VAL A 245 7.57 -18.98 -1.80
N VAL A 246 8.27 -18.74 -2.91
CA VAL A 246 8.04 -19.43 -4.19
C VAL A 246 8.18 -20.95 -4.02
N LEU A 247 9.27 -21.41 -3.41
CA LEU A 247 9.55 -22.84 -3.24
C LEU A 247 8.63 -23.52 -2.21
N MET A 248 8.41 -22.89 -1.05
CA MET A 248 7.79 -23.54 0.11
C MET A 248 6.29 -23.27 0.26
N LYS A 249 5.78 -22.17 -0.30
CA LYS A 249 4.38 -21.75 -0.14
C LYS A 249 3.61 -21.74 -1.45
N MET A 250 4.26 -21.42 -2.55
CA MET A 250 3.60 -21.32 -3.85
C MET A 250 3.74 -22.57 -4.72
N GLY A 251 4.66 -23.50 -4.39
CA GLY A 251 4.92 -24.70 -5.20
C GLY A 251 5.62 -24.40 -6.54
N GLY A 252 6.29 -23.26 -6.65
CA GLY A 252 7.10 -22.89 -7.80
C GLY A 252 8.56 -23.28 -7.67
N PHE A 253 9.39 -22.84 -8.62
CA PHE A 253 10.84 -23.09 -8.61
C PHE A 253 11.63 -21.92 -9.20
N THR A 254 12.94 -21.90 -8.93
CA THR A 254 13.87 -20.86 -9.41
C THR A 254 14.64 -21.35 -10.63
N ASP A 255 14.57 -20.60 -11.73
CA ASP A 255 15.39 -20.80 -12.93
C ASP A 255 16.59 -19.84 -12.84
N LYS A 256 17.71 -20.37 -12.35
CA LYS A 256 18.94 -19.59 -12.11
C LYS A 256 19.65 -19.18 -13.39
N GLU A 257 19.47 -19.94 -14.47
CA GLU A 257 20.11 -19.65 -15.75
C GLU A 257 19.51 -18.41 -16.40
N ASN A 258 18.19 -18.24 -16.25
CA ASN A 258 17.44 -17.12 -16.83
C ASN A 258 17.02 -16.06 -15.81
N ASP A 259 17.54 -16.13 -14.58
CA ASP A 259 17.26 -15.22 -13.47
C ASP A 259 15.75 -14.93 -13.26
N ARG A 260 14.95 -16.00 -13.14
CA ARG A 260 13.49 -15.88 -13.01
C ARG A 260 12.87 -16.92 -12.08
N TRP A 261 11.70 -16.59 -11.55
CA TRP A 261 10.81 -17.54 -10.88
C TRP A 261 9.84 -18.18 -11.88
N ILE A 262 9.62 -19.48 -11.74
CA ILE A 262 8.57 -20.19 -12.47
C ILE A 262 7.49 -20.56 -11.46
N LEU A 263 6.32 -19.97 -11.66
CA LEU A 263 5.17 -20.12 -10.77
C LEU A 263 4.18 -21.12 -11.37
N PRO A 264 3.57 -22.00 -10.57
CA PRO A 264 2.56 -22.91 -11.06
C PRO A 264 1.33 -22.13 -11.51
N ASN A 265 0.72 -22.60 -12.60
CA ASN A 265 -0.42 -21.95 -13.21
C ASN A 265 -1.69 -22.33 -12.41
N ASN A 266 -1.83 -21.74 -11.23
CA ASN A 266 -3.00 -21.95 -10.38
C ASN A 266 -4.08 -20.96 -10.82
N LYS A 267 -4.94 -21.40 -11.75
CA LYS A 267 -6.22 -20.75 -12.00
C LYS A 267 -7.13 -20.86 -10.79
#